data_AF-A0A968NX73-F1
#
_entry.id   AF-A0A968NX73-F1
#
_cell.length_a   1.000
_cell.length_b   1.000
_cell.length_c   1.000
_cell.angle_alpha   90.00
_cell.angle_beta   90.00
_cell.angle_gamma   90.00
#
_symmetry.space_group_name_H-M   'P 1'
#
loop_
_entity.id
_entity.type
_entity.pdbx_description
1 polymer ?
#
loop_
_entity_poly.entity_id
_entity_poly.type
_entity_poly.pdbx_seq_one_letter_code
_entity_poly.pdbx_strand_id
1 'polypeptide(L)'
;MSAAIDRPSPPALPTAPVEAAITVVEPQSAQMDVNLLRSLLWDRIVAKLQTNLHNQTNITLEIDILRIDKKRELFFLILRRIEDVIAELRYSQISIEQLFENRSLILQDLWQAIVTDFFGKYAQIQVGRQLVSIVDVLLQEREAVRSA
;
A
#
# COMPACT_ATOMS: atom_id res chain seq x y z
N MET A 1 -13.26 64.35 47.91
CA MET A 1 -12.74 64.16 49.28
C MET A 1 -13.53 63.01 49.88
N SER A 2 -13.10 61.75 49.68
CA SER A 2 -12.18 60.99 50.52
C SER A 2 -12.59 60.89 51.99
N ALA A 3 -12.94 59.65 52.38
CA ALA A 3 -12.46 58.91 53.55
C ALA A 3 -13.57 58.33 54.45
N ALA A 4 -13.68 57.00 54.48
CA ALA A 4 -14.21 56.19 55.58
C ALA A 4 -13.55 54.80 55.42
N ILE A 5 -12.35 54.62 56.00
CA ILE A 5 -12.06 54.12 57.35
C ILE A 5 -12.28 52.60 57.47
N ASP A 6 -11.19 51.99 57.92
CA ASP A 6 -10.75 50.61 57.90
C ASP A 6 -11.02 49.88 59.23
N ARG A 7 -11.08 48.52 59.16
CA ARG A 7 -10.95 47.47 60.21
C ARG A 7 -12.11 47.11 61.17
N PRO A 8 -12.07 45.91 61.78
CA PRO A 8 -11.59 44.60 61.31
C PRO A 8 -12.56 43.43 61.66
N SER A 9 -12.28 42.22 61.17
CA SER A 9 -12.84 40.97 61.73
C SER A 9 -11.77 39.85 61.75
N PRO A 10 -11.85 38.89 62.69
CA PRO A 10 -10.71 38.31 63.39
C PRO A 10 -10.08 37.06 62.74
N PRO A 11 -8.91 36.60 63.23
CA PRO A 11 -8.10 35.56 62.58
C PRO A 11 -8.52 34.15 63.00
N ALA A 12 -8.41 33.20 62.09
CA ALA A 12 -8.20 31.78 62.39
C ALA A 12 -7.19 31.20 61.38
N LEU A 13 -6.01 30.82 61.89
CA LEU A 13 -5.00 29.99 61.21
C LEU A 13 -5.28 28.49 61.54
N PRO A 14 -4.46 27.50 61.11
CA PRO A 14 -4.50 26.85 59.81
C PRO A 14 -4.58 25.31 59.92
N THR A 15 -5.14 24.62 58.92
CA THR A 15 -4.86 23.18 58.70
C THR A 15 -4.71 22.93 57.20
N ALA A 16 -3.47 22.72 56.78
CA ALA A 16 -3.06 22.27 55.45
C ALA A 16 -3.32 20.74 55.29
N PRO A 17 -2.96 20.07 54.17
CA PRO A 17 -2.84 20.47 52.77
C PRO A 17 -3.55 19.46 51.82
N VAL A 18 -3.34 19.61 50.52
CA VAL A 18 -3.47 18.59 49.45
C VAL A 18 -4.87 18.23 48.96
N GLU A 19 -5.27 18.78 47.80
CA GLU A 19 -5.75 17.90 46.74
C GLU A 19 -5.52 18.56 45.37
N ALA A 20 -4.78 17.83 44.55
CA ALA A 20 -4.28 18.25 43.26
C ALA A 20 -5.43 18.54 42.29
N ALA A 21 -5.26 19.61 41.50
CA ALA A 21 -6.01 19.77 40.27
C ALA A 21 -5.76 18.55 39.38
N ILE A 22 -6.75 17.68 39.24
CA ILE A 22 -6.73 16.61 38.25
C ILE A 22 -7.23 17.20 36.95
N THR A 23 -6.28 17.55 36.09
CA THR A 23 -6.49 17.83 34.67
C THR A 23 -7.16 16.60 34.05
N VAL A 24 -8.38 16.76 33.55
CA VAL A 24 -9.00 15.75 32.68
C VAL A 24 -8.23 15.79 31.36
N VAL A 25 -7.22 14.93 31.23
CA VAL A 25 -6.62 14.62 29.94
C VAL A 25 -7.61 13.68 29.24
N GLU A 26 -8.36 14.24 28.31
CA GLU A 26 -9.19 13.48 27.39
C GLU A 26 -8.30 12.41 26.72
N PRO A 27 -8.72 11.12 26.67
CA PRO A 27 -7.94 10.10 26.01
C PRO A 27 -7.91 10.42 24.51
N GLN A 28 -6.81 11.03 24.06
CA GLN A 28 -6.49 11.14 22.65
C GLN A 28 -6.37 9.72 22.12
N SER A 29 -7.42 9.26 21.45
CA SER A 29 -7.41 8.00 20.72
C SER A 29 -6.17 7.99 19.83
N ALA A 30 -5.31 6.98 19.99
CA ALA A 30 -4.16 6.78 19.15
C ALA A 30 -4.65 6.51 17.72
N GLN A 31 -4.84 7.58 16.95
CA GLN A 31 -5.12 7.50 15.53
C GLN A 31 -3.88 6.92 14.87
N MET A 32 -3.95 5.64 14.50
CA MET A 32 -2.90 4.99 13.75
C MET A 32 -2.76 5.72 12.40
N ASP A 33 -1.59 6.30 12.13
CA ASP A 33 -1.32 6.92 10.84
C ASP A 33 -1.29 5.84 9.76
N VAL A 34 -2.36 5.78 8.95
CA VAL A 34 -2.54 4.83 7.86
C VAL A 34 -1.41 4.95 6.83
N ASN A 35 -0.83 6.15 6.65
CA ASN A 35 0.29 6.34 5.72
C ASN A 35 1.56 5.71 6.27
N LEU A 36 1.82 5.82 7.58
CA LEU A 36 2.94 5.17 8.24
C LEU A 36 2.82 3.65 8.15
N LEU A 37 1.64 3.10 8.44
CA LEU A 37 1.39 1.66 8.32
C LEU A 37 1.65 1.17 6.88
N ARG A 38 1.14 1.89 5.88
CA ARG A 38 1.35 1.57 4.48
C ARG A 38 2.83 1.57 4.11
N SER A 39 3.59 2.60 4.52
CA SER A 39 5.04 2.66 4.25
C SER A 39 5.75 1.44 4.84
N LEU A 40 5.47 1.10 6.10
CA LEU A 40 6.08 -0.05 6.77
C LEU A 40 5.74 -1.38 6.08
N LEU A 41 4.50 -1.54 5.62
CA LEU A 41 4.09 -2.73 4.86
C LEU A 41 4.83 -2.81 3.53
N TRP A 42 4.98 -1.69 2.83
CA TRP A 42 5.68 -1.63 1.56
C TRP A 42 7.17 -1.95 1.71
N ASP A 43 7.83 -1.34 2.69
CA ASP A 43 9.23 -1.59 3.01
C ASP A 43 9.46 -3.08 3.33
N ARG A 44 8.54 -3.70 4.07
CA ARG A 44 8.60 -5.13 4.39
C ARG A 44 8.41 -6.00 3.14
N ILE A 45 7.51 -5.64 2.23
CA ILE A 45 7.31 -6.38 0.97
C ILE A 45 8.56 -6.26 0.11
N VAL A 46 9.12 -5.05 -0.04
CA VAL A 46 10.38 -4.81 -0.77
C VAL A 46 11.53 -5.62 -0.18
N ALA A 47 11.68 -5.63 1.15
CA ALA A 47 12.69 -6.42 1.82
C ALA A 47 12.53 -7.92 1.54
N LYS A 48 11.29 -8.43 1.50
CA LYS A 48 11.02 -9.83 1.09
C LYS A 48 11.43 -10.09 -0.35
N LEU A 49 11.23 -9.16 -1.27
CA LEU A 49 11.64 -9.31 -2.68
C LEU A 49 13.17 -9.44 -2.86
N GLN A 50 13.95 -8.86 -1.94
CA GLN A 50 15.41 -8.99 -1.95
C GLN A 50 15.90 -10.37 -1.47
N THR A 51 15.03 -11.19 -0.88
CA THR A 51 15.36 -12.56 -0.48
C THR A 51 15.26 -13.54 -1.67
N ASN A 52 15.33 -14.84 -1.42
CA ASN A 52 15.11 -15.84 -2.47
C ASN A 52 13.62 -16.01 -2.75
N LEU A 53 13.21 -15.71 -3.99
CA LEU A 53 11.83 -15.77 -4.47
C LEU A 53 11.46 -17.18 -4.95
N HIS A 54 11.46 -18.12 -4.00
CA HIS A 54 11.01 -19.49 -4.25
C HIS A 54 9.49 -19.53 -4.37
N ASN A 55 9.02 -20.26 -5.38
CA ASN A 55 7.61 -20.61 -5.49
C ASN A 55 7.20 -21.45 -4.27
N GLN A 56 6.15 -21.02 -3.58
CA GLN A 56 5.63 -21.67 -2.38
C GLN A 56 4.50 -22.66 -2.68
N THR A 57 4.15 -22.83 -3.96
CA THR A 57 3.14 -23.76 -4.43
C THR A 57 3.78 -25.07 -4.90
N ASN A 58 2.98 -26.12 -5.00
CA ASN A 58 3.43 -27.43 -5.51
C ASN A 58 3.34 -27.53 -7.04
N ILE A 59 2.98 -26.44 -7.73
CA ILE A 59 2.87 -26.37 -9.19
C ILE A 59 3.97 -25.48 -9.74
N THR A 60 4.60 -25.90 -10.83
CA THR A 60 5.59 -25.05 -11.51
C THR A 60 4.88 -23.86 -12.13
N LEU A 61 5.31 -22.65 -11.79
CA LEU A 61 4.77 -21.42 -12.37
C LEU A 61 5.65 -20.96 -13.53
N GLU A 62 5.09 -20.25 -14.50
CA GLU A 62 5.83 -19.73 -15.66
C GLU A 62 7.00 -18.83 -15.22
N ILE A 63 6.81 -18.08 -14.13
CA ILE A 63 7.85 -17.24 -13.53
C ILE A 63 9.07 -18.05 -13.04
N ASP A 64 8.94 -19.37 -12.85
CA ASP A 64 10.05 -20.23 -12.42
C ASP A 64 11.08 -20.45 -13.54
N ILE A 65 10.71 -20.16 -14.79
CA ILE A 65 11.65 -20.17 -15.94
C ILE A 65 12.58 -18.94 -15.87
N LEU A 66 12.18 -17.87 -15.20
CA LEU A 66 12.96 -16.64 -15.13
C LEU A 66 14.17 -16.79 -14.21
N ARG A 67 15.30 -16.20 -14.65
CA ARG A 67 16.46 -16.01 -13.76
C ARG A 67 16.08 -15.14 -12.57
N ILE A 68 16.71 -15.35 -11.43
CA ILE A 68 16.34 -14.69 -10.16
C ILE A 68 16.33 -13.15 -10.24
N ASP A 69 17.27 -12.56 -10.97
CA ASP A 69 17.35 -11.13 -11.24
C ASP A 69 16.14 -10.62 -12.02
N LYS A 70 15.74 -11.34 -13.07
CA LYS A 70 14.56 -11.03 -13.88
C LYS A 70 13.25 -11.29 -13.14
N LYS A 71 13.19 -12.33 -12.32
CA LYS A 71 12.07 -12.58 -11.41
C LYS A 71 11.89 -11.41 -10.44
N ARG A 72 12.97 -10.93 -9.81
CA ARG A 72 12.93 -9.75 -8.93
C ARG A 72 12.46 -8.50 -9.66
N GLU A 73 13.02 -8.21 -10.83
CA GLU A 73 12.62 -7.08 -11.67
C GLU A 73 11.11 -7.11 -11.97
N LEU A 74 10.59 -8.28 -12.37
CA LEU A 74 9.16 -8.47 -12.62
C LEU A 74 8.32 -8.18 -11.37
N PHE A 75 8.69 -8.72 -10.21
CA PHE A 75 7.94 -8.48 -8.97
C PHE A 75 8.00 -7.02 -8.51
N PHE A 76 9.13 -6.33 -8.69
CA PHE A 76 9.22 -4.90 -8.41
C PHE A 76 8.32 -4.08 -9.33
N LEU A 77 8.26 -4.45 -10.62
CA LEU A 77 7.36 -3.81 -11.57
C LEU A 77 5.89 -4.04 -11.20
N ILE A 78 5.50 -5.28 -10.89
CA ILE A 78 4.16 -5.63 -10.40
C ILE A 78 3.81 -4.78 -9.17
N LEU A 79 4.71 -4.75 -8.20
CA LEU A 79 4.51 -4.05 -6.95
C LEU A 79 4.28 -2.55 -7.18
N ARG A 80 5.14 -1.90 -7.96
CA ARG A 80 4.98 -0.49 -8.34
C ARG A 80 3.65 -0.22 -9.04
N ARG A 81 3.25 -1.09 -9.99
CA ARG A 81 1.98 -0.92 -10.71
C ARG A 81 0.76 -1.10 -9.82
N ILE A 82 0.82 -1.99 -8.83
CA ILE A 82 -0.24 -2.12 -7.82
C ILE A 82 -0.37 -0.83 -7.01
N GLU A 83 0.73 -0.18 -6.64
CA GLU A 83 0.69 1.10 -5.93
C GLU A 83 0.05 2.20 -6.79
N ASP A 84 0.42 2.28 -8.07
CA ASP A 84 -0.17 3.21 -9.04
C ASP A 84 -1.69 2.99 -9.14
N VAL A 85 -2.13 1.74 -9.33
CA VAL A 85 -3.56 1.37 -9.41
C VAL A 85 -4.30 1.73 -8.12
N ILE A 86 -3.74 1.42 -6.95
CA ILE A 86 -4.37 1.77 -5.67
C ILE A 86 -4.50 3.29 -5.51
N ALA A 87 -3.50 4.05 -5.95
CA ALA A 87 -3.55 5.52 -5.92
C ALA A 87 -4.64 6.07 -6.85
N GLU A 88 -4.77 5.53 -8.06
CA GLU A 88 -5.82 5.90 -9.03
C GLU A 88 -7.23 5.57 -8.52
N LEU A 89 -7.41 4.38 -7.95
CA LEU A 89 -8.69 3.96 -7.35
C LEU A 89 -9.13 4.90 -6.22
N ARG A 90 -8.17 5.32 -5.38
CA ARG A 90 -8.42 6.28 -4.28
C ARG A 90 -8.75 7.66 -4.81
N TYR A 91 -8.02 8.14 -5.81
CA TYR A 91 -8.27 9.45 -6.43
C TYR A 91 -9.67 9.50 -7.06
N SER A 92 -10.06 8.40 -7.70
CA SER A 92 -11.36 8.25 -8.35
C SER A 92 -12.53 8.02 -7.37
N GLN A 93 -12.24 7.89 -6.07
CA GLN A 93 -13.24 7.61 -5.02
C GLN A 93 -14.14 6.41 -5.35
N ILE A 94 -13.56 5.38 -5.96
CA ILE A 94 -14.29 4.17 -6.35
C ILE A 94 -14.80 3.46 -5.10
N SER A 95 -16.09 3.10 -5.11
CA SER A 95 -16.69 2.33 -4.02
C SER A 95 -16.18 0.89 -4.02
N ILE A 96 -16.31 0.19 -2.89
CA ILE A 96 -15.88 -1.21 -2.80
C ILE A 96 -16.67 -2.09 -3.78
N GLU A 97 -17.95 -1.82 -3.96
CA GLU A 97 -18.82 -2.53 -4.90
C GLU A 97 -18.34 -2.34 -6.35
N GLN A 98 -18.04 -1.11 -6.73
CA GLN A 98 -17.48 -0.77 -8.05
C GLN A 98 -16.10 -1.40 -8.27
N LEU A 99 -15.28 -1.52 -7.23
CA LEU A 99 -14.00 -2.23 -7.30
C LEU A 99 -14.22 -3.71 -7.61
N PHE A 100 -15.20 -4.35 -6.97
CA PHE A 100 -15.52 -5.76 -7.25
C PHE A 100 -16.05 -5.95 -8.67
N GLU A 101 -16.93 -5.06 -9.14
CA GLU A 101 -17.47 -5.10 -10.51
C GLU A 101 -16.36 -4.95 -11.56
N ASN A 102 -15.36 -4.11 -11.29
CA ASN A 102 -14.27 -3.83 -12.22
C ASN A 102 -13.01 -4.68 -11.99
N ARG A 103 -12.98 -5.56 -10.97
CA ARG A 103 -11.78 -6.32 -10.57
C ARG A 103 -11.11 -7.02 -11.74
N SER A 104 -11.88 -7.75 -12.55
CA SER A 104 -11.32 -8.52 -13.66
C SER A 104 -10.75 -7.62 -14.75
N LEU A 105 -11.35 -6.45 -14.98
CA LEU A 105 -10.85 -5.46 -15.94
C LEU A 105 -9.54 -4.84 -15.43
N ILE A 106 -9.52 -4.42 -14.16
CA ILE A 106 -8.31 -3.89 -13.51
C ILE A 106 -7.17 -4.91 -13.55
N LEU A 107 -7.45 -6.18 -13.27
CA LEU A 107 -6.45 -7.25 -13.31
C LEU A 107 -5.90 -7.48 -14.72
N GLN A 108 -6.78 -7.46 -15.72
CA GLN A 108 -6.39 -7.59 -17.12
C GLN A 108 -5.49 -6.43 -17.57
N ASP A 109 -5.87 -5.20 -17.24
CA ASP A 109 -5.11 -3.99 -17.58
C ASP A 109 -3.74 -3.97 -16.88
N LEU A 110 -3.72 -4.33 -15.59
CA LEU A 110 -2.51 -4.47 -14.80
C LEU A 110 -1.56 -5.48 -15.43
N TRP A 111 -2.05 -6.69 -15.73
CA TRP A 111 -1.26 -7.75 -16.34
C TRP A 111 -0.71 -7.32 -17.71
N GLN A 112 -1.53 -6.73 -18.56
CA GLN A 112 -1.09 -6.26 -19.88
C GLN A 112 0.00 -5.20 -19.79
N ALA A 113 -0.16 -4.22 -18.89
CA ALA A 113 0.83 -3.18 -18.69
C ALA A 113 2.17 -3.79 -18.24
N ILE A 114 2.12 -4.73 -17.29
CA ILE A 114 3.31 -5.42 -16.76
C ILE A 114 4.00 -6.26 -17.83
N VAL A 115 3.26 -7.05 -18.61
CA VAL A 115 3.83 -7.86 -19.71
C VAL A 115 4.51 -6.96 -20.74
N THR A 116 3.86 -5.86 -21.11
CA THR A 116 4.39 -4.91 -22.11
C THR A 116 5.65 -4.20 -21.60
N ASP A 117 5.64 -3.76 -20.34
CA ASP A 117 6.76 -3.05 -19.72
C ASP A 117 7.95 -3.99 -19.45
N PHE A 118 7.69 -5.22 -19.02
CA PHE A 118 8.75 -6.17 -18.64
C PHE A 118 9.48 -6.76 -19.83
N PHE A 119 8.76 -7.26 -20.83
CA PHE A 119 9.39 -7.81 -22.03
C PHE A 119 9.80 -6.71 -23.01
N GLY A 120 9.12 -5.57 -22.97
CA GLY A 120 9.30 -4.48 -23.91
C GLY A 120 8.45 -4.67 -25.15
N LYS A 121 7.78 -3.59 -25.57
CA LYS A 121 6.84 -3.56 -26.71
C LYS A 121 7.37 -4.14 -28.03
N TYR A 122 8.68 -4.11 -28.23
CA TYR A 122 9.34 -4.55 -29.47
C TYR A 122 10.20 -5.80 -29.28
N ALA A 123 10.08 -6.49 -28.15
CA ALA A 123 10.84 -7.71 -27.92
C ALA A 123 10.35 -8.83 -28.84
N GLN A 124 11.29 -9.31 -29.63
CA GLN A 124 11.05 -10.37 -30.59
C GLN A 124 12.03 -11.52 -30.34
N ILE A 125 11.54 -12.74 -30.49
CA ILE A 125 12.33 -13.95 -30.42
C ILE A 125 12.27 -14.68 -31.76
N GLN A 126 13.37 -15.30 -32.14
CA GLN A 126 13.43 -16.12 -33.33
C GLN A 126 12.97 -17.54 -32.98
N VAL A 127 11.88 -17.98 -33.60
CA VAL A 127 11.34 -19.34 -33.47
C VAL A 127 11.43 -20.00 -34.85
N GLY A 128 12.42 -20.87 -35.03
CA GLY A 128 12.75 -21.44 -36.34
C GLY A 128 13.18 -20.36 -37.34
N ARG A 129 12.37 -20.11 -38.36
CA ARG A 129 12.62 -19.06 -39.39
C ARG A 129 11.79 -17.80 -39.20
N GLN A 130 10.93 -17.75 -38.17
CA GLN A 130 10.03 -16.63 -37.94
C GLN A 130 10.50 -15.80 -36.75
N LEU A 131 10.25 -14.50 -36.85
CA LEU A 131 10.47 -13.55 -35.77
C LEU A 131 9.12 -13.27 -35.11
N VAL A 132 8.97 -13.63 -33.84
CA VAL A 132 7.70 -13.59 -33.11
C VAL A 132 7.80 -12.58 -31.99
N SER A 133 6.79 -11.71 -31.89
CA SER A 133 6.65 -10.75 -30.79
C SER A 133 6.24 -11.49 -29.52
N ILE A 134 7.07 -11.40 -28.47
CA ILE A 134 6.78 -12.07 -27.19
C ILE A 134 5.50 -11.50 -26.58
N VAL A 135 5.37 -10.18 -26.61
CA VAL A 135 4.22 -9.46 -26.04
C VAL A 135 2.94 -9.88 -26.74
N ASP A 136 2.92 -9.92 -28.08
CA ASP A 136 1.70 -10.26 -28.82
C ASP A 136 1.23 -11.69 -28.54
N VAL A 137 2.16 -12.64 -28.36
CA VAL A 137 1.82 -14.01 -27.99
C VAL A 137 1.24 -14.05 -26.57
N LEU A 138 1.93 -13.45 -25.60
CA LEU A 138 1.48 -13.46 -24.21
C LEU A 138 0.11 -12.78 -24.07
N LEU A 139 -0.14 -11.67 -24.79
CA LEU A 139 -1.41 -10.94 -24.76
C LEU A 139 -2.61 -11.75 -25.28
N GLN A 140 -2.41 -12.88 -25.94
CA GLN A 140 -3.49 -13.80 -26.31
C GLN A 140 -4.13 -14.47 -25.08
N GLU A 141 -3.40 -14.56 -23.97
CA GLU A 141 -3.88 -15.18 -22.72
C GLU A 141 -4.77 -14.26 -21.87
N ARG A 142 -5.16 -13.09 -22.40
CA ARG A 142 -6.03 -12.12 -21.70
C ARG A 142 -7.29 -12.76 -21.11
N GLU A 143 -7.91 -13.70 -21.83
CA GLU A 143 -9.15 -14.33 -21.38
C GLU A 143 -8.93 -15.18 -20.13
N ALA A 144 -7.81 -15.91 -20.05
CA ALA A 144 -7.46 -16.69 -18.87
C ALA A 144 -7.32 -15.78 -17.63
N VAL A 145 -6.65 -14.64 -17.79
CA VAL A 145 -6.46 -13.64 -16.71
C VAL A 145 -7.79 -13.03 -16.27
N ARG A 146 -8.71 -12.76 -17.21
CA ARG A 146 -10.03 -12.18 -16.89
C ARG A 146 -10.88 -13.13 -16.04
N SER A 147 -10.70 -14.44 -16.20
CA SER A 147 -11.48 -15.49 -15.53
C SER A 147 -10.92 -15.95 -14.17
N ALA A 148 -9.77 -15.41 -13.73
CA ALA A 148 -9.10 -15.73 -12.46
C ALA A 148 -9.58 -14.90 -11.27
#